data_AF-A0A9N6ZF22-F1
#
_entry.id   AF-A0A9N6ZF22-F1
#
_cell.length_a   1.000
_cell.length_b   1.000
_cell.length_c   1.000
_cell.angle_alpha   90.00
_cell.angle_beta   90.00
_cell.angle_gamma   90.00
#
_symmetry.space_group_name_H-M   'P 1'
#
loop_
_entity.id
_entity.type
_entity.pdbx_description
1 polymer ?
#
loop_
_entity_poly.entity_id
_entity_poly.type
_entity_poly.pdbx_seq_one_letter_code
_entity_poly.pdbx_strand_id
1 'polypeptide(L)'
;MESAEELQKKLYVLLEQLQELARKLPIQYQQRMSYELLSSLANCLLNETIFKIVEGMSEIQQLDQLATTQQTSLEKAGVPGFSVTSDPVEVRVQMYLLEFILKLAKNEDINFNS
;
A
#
# COMPACT_ATOMS: atom_id res chain seq x y z
N MET A 1 -20.18 -2.75 -27.57
CA MET A 1 -19.31 -3.94 -27.44
C MET A 1 -18.04 -3.63 -28.20
N GLU A 2 -16.89 -3.63 -27.53
CA GLU A 2 -15.61 -3.48 -28.23
C GLU A 2 -15.40 -4.69 -29.15
N SER A 3 -14.93 -4.43 -30.37
CA SER A 3 -14.60 -5.48 -31.33
C SER A 3 -13.35 -6.25 -30.87
N ALA A 4 -13.23 -7.51 -31.31
CA ALA A 4 -12.05 -8.31 -31.02
C ALA A 4 -10.74 -7.64 -31.50
N GLU A 5 -10.81 -6.86 -32.58
CA GLU A 5 -9.67 -6.09 -33.11
C GLU A 5 -9.26 -4.93 -32.20
N GLU A 6 -10.21 -4.24 -31.58
CA GLU A 6 -9.94 -3.15 -30.63
C GLU A 6 -9.30 -3.70 -29.35
N LEU A 7 -9.80 -4.84 -28.84
CA LEU A 7 -9.21 -5.51 -27.68
C LEU A 7 -7.78 -5.99 -27.97
N GLN A 8 -7.52 -6.55 -29.16
CA GLN A 8 -6.18 -6.94 -29.56
C GLN A 8 -5.24 -5.73 -29.64
N LYS A 9 -5.67 -4.62 -30.26
CA LYS A 9 -4.86 -3.40 -30.32
C LYS A 9 -4.51 -2.89 -28.93
N LYS A 10 -5.47 -2.87 -28.00
CA LYS A 10 -5.23 -2.48 -26.60
C LYS A 10 -4.24 -3.43 -25.91
N LEU A 11 -4.38 -4.73 -26.12
CA LEU A 11 -3.48 -5.73 -25.55
C LEU A 11 -2.04 -5.52 -26.02
N TYR A 12 -1.84 -5.28 -27.32
CA TYR A 12 -0.52 -5.00 -27.88
C TYR A 12 0.12 -3.77 -27.26
N VAL A 13 -0.65 -2.67 -27.13
CA VAL A 13 -0.16 -1.43 -26.50
C VAL A 13 0.20 -1.65 -25.03
N LEU A 14 -0.65 -2.35 -24.27
CA LEU A 14 -0.38 -2.66 -22.86
C LEU A 14 0.87 -3.53 -22.70
N LEU A 15 1.01 -4.56 -23.54
CA LEU A 15 2.17 -5.45 -23.51
C LEU A 15 3.47 -4.70 -23.84
N GLU A 16 3.46 -3.83 -24.84
CA GLU A 16 4.61 -2.99 -25.19
C GLU A 16 5.03 -2.10 -24.02
N GLN A 17 4.08 -1.40 -23.39
CA GLN A 17 4.35 -0.57 -22.21
C GLN A 17 4.90 -1.40 -21.05
N LEU A 18 4.34 -2.57 -20.77
CA LEU A 18 4.83 -3.46 -19.72
C LEU A 18 6.26 -3.95 -19.99
N GLN A 19 6.61 -4.23 -21.24
CA GLN A 19 7.97 -4.60 -21.64
C GLN A 19 8.95 -3.44 -21.48
N GLU A 20 8.56 -2.22 -21.84
CA GLU A 20 9.40 -1.03 -21.63
C GLU A 20 9.66 -0.80 -20.14
N LEU A 21 8.62 -0.93 -19.30
CA LEU A 21 8.77 -0.82 -17.86
C LEU A 21 9.69 -1.92 -17.30
N ALA A 22 9.53 -3.16 -17.75
CA ALA A 22 10.40 -4.27 -17.34
C ALA A 22 11.87 -4.04 -17.73
N ARG A 23 12.15 -3.49 -18.91
CA ARG A 23 13.53 -3.18 -19.38
C ARG A 23 14.23 -2.11 -18.54
N LYS A 24 13.47 -1.21 -17.88
CA LYS A 24 14.03 -0.19 -16.99
C LYS A 24 14.46 -0.76 -15.63
N LEU A 25 14.07 -1.99 -15.29
CA LEU A 25 14.43 -2.63 -14.03
C LEU A 25 15.87 -3.16 -14.06
N PRO A 26 16.54 -3.26 -12.90
CA PRO A 26 17.82 -3.96 -12.78
C PRO A 26 17.75 -5.42 -13.26
N ILE A 27 18.84 -5.94 -13.83
CA ILE A 27 18.88 -7.24 -14.52
C ILE A 27 18.41 -8.43 -13.66
N GLN A 28 18.65 -8.37 -12.35
CA GLN A 28 18.23 -9.40 -11.38
C GLN A 28 16.70 -9.55 -11.28
N TYR A 29 15.96 -8.46 -11.56
CA TYR A 29 14.50 -8.48 -11.57
C TYR A 29 13.96 -8.77 -12.97
N GLN A 30 14.66 -8.36 -14.03
CA GLN A 30 14.28 -8.63 -15.42
C GLN A 30 14.09 -10.13 -15.69
N GLN A 31 14.92 -10.99 -15.07
CA GLN A 31 14.81 -12.45 -15.19
C GLN A 31 13.46 -13.01 -14.69
N ARG A 32 12.78 -12.29 -13.81
CA ARG A 32 11.43 -12.65 -13.32
C ARG A 32 10.31 -12.15 -14.24
N MET A 33 10.61 -11.23 -15.15
CA MET A 33 9.65 -10.56 -16.04
C MET A 33 9.58 -11.26 -17.41
N SER A 34 9.18 -12.54 -17.42
CA SER A 34 9.07 -13.31 -18.67
C SER A 34 8.00 -12.74 -19.60
N TYR A 35 8.13 -12.99 -20.91
CA TYR A 35 7.11 -12.60 -21.89
C TYR A 35 5.73 -13.19 -21.55
N GLU A 36 5.70 -14.44 -21.08
CA GLU A 36 4.47 -15.11 -20.66
C GLU A 36 3.79 -14.38 -19.49
N LEU A 37 4.57 -13.96 -18.49
CA LEU A 37 4.05 -13.18 -17.35
C LEU A 37 3.49 -11.84 -17.83
N LEU A 38 4.24 -11.10 -18.66
CA LEU A 38 3.82 -9.79 -19.16
C LEU A 38 2.58 -9.87 -20.06
N SER A 39 2.50 -10.89 -20.91
CA SER A 39 1.34 -11.13 -21.79
C SER A 39 0.09 -11.51 -20.98
N SER A 40 0.25 -12.40 -20.00
CA SER A 40 -0.84 -12.77 -19.09
C SER A 40 -1.32 -11.57 -18.27
N LEU A 41 -0.39 -10.77 -17.77
CA LEU A 41 -0.71 -9.54 -17.05
C LEU A 41 -1.43 -8.51 -17.93
N ALA A 42 -0.97 -8.28 -19.16
CA ALA A 42 -1.63 -7.38 -20.11
C ALA A 42 -3.09 -7.78 -20.35
N ASN A 43 -3.36 -9.09 -20.47
CA ASN A 43 -4.73 -9.61 -20.59
C ASN A 43 -5.58 -9.34 -19.35
N CYS A 44 -5.02 -9.55 -18.15
CA CYS A 44 -5.71 -9.22 -16.90
C CYS A 44 -6.02 -7.72 -16.79
N LEU A 45 -5.09 -6.86 -17.19
CA LEU A 45 -5.24 -5.41 -17.13
C LEU A 45 -6.29 -4.85 -18.10
N LEU A 46 -6.70 -5.60 -19.13
CA LEU A 46 -7.86 -5.21 -19.95
C LEU A 46 -9.15 -5.11 -19.13
N ASN A 47 -9.21 -5.77 -17.97
CA ASN A 47 -10.29 -5.61 -17.01
C ASN A 47 -10.01 -4.42 -16.09
N GLU A 48 -10.81 -3.35 -16.23
CA GLU A 48 -10.72 -2.13 -15.42
C GLU A 48 -10.82 -2.39 -13.90
N THR A 49 -11.41 -3.49 -13.48
CA THR A 49 -11.50 -3.87 -12.06
C THR A 49 -10.12 -4.19 -11.49
N ILE A 50 -9.22 -4.77 -12.28
CA ILE A 50 -7.87 -5.12 -11.82
C ILE A 50 -7.08 -3.85 -11.48
N PHE A 51 -7.20 -2.80 -12.29
CA PHE A 51 -6.58 -1.51 -11.97
C PHE A 51 -7.08 -0.93 -10.66
N LYS A 52 -8.41 -0.94 -10.42
CA LYS A 52 -9.00 -0.47 -9.15
C LYS A 52 -8.52 -1.25 -7.93
N ILE A 53 -8.36 -2.57 -8.07
CA ILE A 53 -7.83 -3.41 -6.99
C ILE A 53 -6.38 -3.03 -6.69
N VAL A 54 -5.54 -2.87 -7.72
CA VAL A 54 -4.13 -2.48 -7.56
C VAL A 54 -4.00 -1.07 -6.97
N GLU A 55 -4.85 -0.12 -7.36
CA GLU A 55 -4.93 1.20 -6.73
C GLU A 55 -5.23 1.09 -5.23
N GLY A 56 -6.28 0.35 -4.84
CA GLY A 56 -6.61 0.15 -3.43
C GLY A 56 -5.50 -0.53 -2.64
N MET A 57 -4.77 -1.48 -3.24
CA MET A 57 -3.59 -2.08 -2.61
C MET A 57 -2.48 -1.05 -2.37
N SER A 58 -2.25 -0.13 -3.32
CA SER A 58 -1.26 0.93 -3.16
C SER A 58 -1.64 1.90 -2.04
N GLU A 59 -2.93 2.22 -1.89
CA GLU A 59 -3.42 3.06 -0.80
C GLU A 59 -3.20 2.39 0.57
N ILE A 60 -3.51 1.10 0.69
CA ILE A 60 -3.27 0.32 1.91
C ILE A 60 -1.78 0.33 2.29
N GLN A 61 -0.88 0.13 1.32
CA GLN A 61 0.57 0.19 1.56
C GLN A 61 1.02 1.56 2.10
N GLN A 62 0.43 2.65 1.60
CA GLN A 62 0.74 4.01 2.10
C GLN A 62 0.24 4.20 3.54
N LEU A 63 -0.94 3.67 3.87
CA LEU A 63 -1.47 3.70 5.23
C LEU A 63 -0.59 2.89 6.20
N ASP A 64 -0.15 1.70 5.81
CA ASP A 64 0.76 0.88 6.62
C ASP A 64 2.11 1.57 6.86
N GLN A 65 2.64 2.26 5.83
CA GLN A 65 3.86 3.07 5.97
C GLN A 65 3.66 4.24 6.93
N LEU A 66 2.51 4.91 6.88
CA LEU A 66 2.17 5.99 7.80
C LEU A 66 2.05 5.47 9.23
N ALA A 67 1.37 4.34 9.44
CA ALA A 67 1.24 3.69 10.75
C ALA A 67 2.63 3.35 11.33
N THR A 68 3.51 2.77 10.52
CA THR A 68 4.89 2.46 10.91
C THR A 68 5.67 3.73 11.30
N THR A 69 5.48 4.81 10.55
CA THR A 69 6.14 6.10 10.82
C THR A 69 5.66 6.70 12.15
N GLN A 70 4.36 6.59 12.45
CA GLN A 70 3.78 7.05 13.72
C GLN A 70 4.27 6.23 14.90
N GLN A 71 4.28 4.89 14.79
CA GLN A 71 4.85 4.00 15.81
C GLN A 71 6.32 4.35 16.10
N THR A 72 7.12 4.51 15.04
CA THR A 72 8.53 4.92 15.15
C THR A 72 8.68 6.25 15.88
N SER A 73 7.78 7.20 15.65
CA SER A 73 7.83 8.51 16.30
C SER A 73 7.50 8.44 17.79
N LEU A 74 6.47 7.65 18.17
CA LEU A 74 6.08 7.43 19.56
C LEU A 74 7.14 6.66 20.34
N GLU A 75 7.73 5.64 19.72
CA GLU A 75 8.84 4.86 20.28
C GLU A 75 10.07 5.76 20.53
N LYS A 76 10.46 6.59 19.54
CA LYS A 76 11.56 7.55 19.68
C LYS A 76 11.29 8.63 20.73
N ALA A 77 10.04 9.03 20.92
CA ALA A 77 9.63 9.94 21.98
C ALA A 77 9.63 9.25 23.36
N GLY A 78 9.83 7.93 23.43
CA GLY A 78 9.86 7.16 24.67
C GLY A 78 8.48 6.93 25.28
N VAL A 79 7.40 7.01 24.48
CA VAL A 79 6.04 6.81 24.98
C VAL A 79 5.85 5.33 25.35
N PRO A 80 5.56 5.00 26.63
CA PRO A 80 5.40 3.61 27.05
C PRO A 80 4.26 2.90 26.32
N GLY A 81 4.48 1.63 25.98
CA GLY A 81 3.49 0.81 25.29
C GLY A 81 3.47 0.99 23.77
N PHE A 82 4.34 1.82 23.19
CA PHE A 82 4.50 1.98 21.75
C PHE A 82 5.87 1.50 21.29
N SER A 83 5.85 0.60 20.31
CA SER A 83 7.01 0.09 19.58
C SER A 83 6.62 -0.16 18.13
N VAL A 84 7.61 -0.25 17.24
CA VAL A 84 7.35 -0.66 15.86
C VAL A 84 7.00 -2.14 15.82
N THR A 85 5.77 -2.48 15.42
CA THR A 85 5.28 -3.86 15.40
C THR A 85 4.20 -4.06 14.34
N SER A 86 4.22 -5.24 13.71
CA SER A 86 3.17 -5.73 12.80
C SER A 86 2.30 -6.82 13.43
N ASP A 87 2.51 -7.15 14.71
CA ASP A 87 1.65 -8.10 15.41
C ASP A 87 0.24 -7.49 15.61
N PRO A 88 -0.83 -8.13 15.11
CA PRO A 88 -2.17 -7.54 15.13
C PRO A 88 -2.75 -7.43 16.55
N VAL A 89 -2.28 -8.20 17.52
CA VAL A 89 -2.70 -8.04 18.93
C VAL A 89 -2.04 -6.82 19.52
N GLU A 90 -0.72 -6.66 19.35
CA GLU A 90 0.02 -5.49 19.84
C GLU A 90 -0.47 -4.18 19.19
N VAL A 91 -0.71 -4.18 17.88
CA VAL A 91 -1.27 -3.00 17.19
C VAL A 91 -2.62 -2.61 17.80
N ARG A 92 -3.50 -3.57 18.08
CA ARG A 92 -4.79 -3.27 18.75
C ARG A 92 -4.60 -2.70 20.14
N VAL A 93 -3.65 -3.21 20.92
CA VAL A 93 -3.33 -2.66 22.24
C VAL A 93 -2.86 -1.20 22.11
N GLN A 94 -1.96 -0.91 21.17
CA GLN A 94 -1.52 0.46 20.88
C GLN A 94 -2.68 1.38 20.49
N MET A 95 -3.64 0.90 19.70
CA MET A 95 -4.83 1.68 19.34
C MET A 95 -5.70 2.02 20.57
N TYR A 96 -5.91 1.07 21.48
CA TYR A 96 -6.61 1.36 22.74
C TYR A 96 -5.85 2.38 23.61
N LEU A 97 -4.52 2.29 23.68
CA LEU A 97 -3.70 3.27 24.38
C LEU A 97 -3.84 4.67 23.75
N LEU A 98 -3.84 4.78 22.42
CA LEU A 98 -4.10 6.06 21.73
C LEU A 98 -5.50 6.60 22.07
N GLU A 99 -6.53 5.76 22.07
CA GLU A 99 -7.86 6.19 22.49
C GLU A 99 -7.88 6.73 23.91
N PHE A 100 -7.16 6.10 24.84
CA PHE A 100 -7.07 6.57 26.23
C PHE A 100 -6.41 7.94 26.29
N ILE A 101 -5.25 8.11 25.63
CA ILE A 101 -4.53 9.38 25.57
C ILE A 101 -5.41 10.49 24.97
N LEU A 102 -6.11 10.20 23.87
CA LEU A 102 -7.01 11.15 23.21
C LEU A 102 -8.23 11.52 24.05
N LYS A 103 -8.79 10.56 24.80
CA LYS A 103 -9.90 10.82 25.75
C LYS A 103 -9.43 11.71 26.90
N LEU A 104 -8.25 11.46 27.45
CA LEU A 104 -7.66 12.29 28.51
C LEU A 104 -7.35 13.71 28.02
N ALA A 105 -6.80 13.86 26.80
CA ALA A 105 -6.49 15.16 26.23
C ALA A 105 -7.72 16.05 25.98
N LYS A 106 -8.90 15.44 25.79
CA LYS A 106 -10.18 16.15 25.63
C LYS A 106 -10.85 16.47 26.97
N ASN A 107 -10.36 15.92 28.07
CA ASN A 107 -10.93 16.14 29.38
C ASN A 107 -10.38 17.45 29.95
N GLU A 108 -11.25 18.44 30.17
CA GLU A 108 -10.88 19.78 30.65
C GLU A 108 -10.19 19.75 32.01
N ASP A 109 -10.52 18.78 32.86
CA ASP A 109 -9.91 18.58 34.18
C ASP A 109 -8.42 18.18 34.13
N ILE A 110 -7.91 17.78 32.96
CA ILE A 110 -6.53 17.31 32.75
C ILE A 110 -5.74 18.28 31.85
N ASN A 111 -6.35 19.37 31.39
CA ASN A 111 -5.65 20.38 30.60
C ASN A 111 -4.62 21.11 31.48
N PHE A 112 -3.36 20.68 31.40
CA PHE A 112 -2.20 21.30 32.06
C PHE A 112 -1.91 22.75 31.64
N ASN A 113 -2.78 23.38 30.85
CA ASN A 113 -2.71 24.77 30.43
C ASN A 113 -3.51 25.71 31.37
N SER A 114 -3.70 25.33 32.64
CA SER A 114 -4.23 26.21 33.70
C SER A 114 -3.09 26.88 34.46
#